data_AF-A0A9X8YPB8-F1
#
_entry.id   AF-A0A9X8YPB8-F1
#
_cell.length_a   1.000
_cell.length_b   1.000
_cell.length_c   1.000
_cell.angle_alpha   90.00
_cell.angle_beta   90.00
_cell.angle_gamma   90.00
#
_symmetry.space_group_name_H-M   'P 1'
#
loop_
_entity.id
_entity.type
_entity.pdbx_description
1 polymer ?
#
loop_
_entity_poly.entity_id
_entity_poly.type
_entity_poly.pdbx_seq_one_letter_code
_entity_poly.pdbx_strand_id
1 'polypeptide(L)'
;DAGGDAMRWARSALSAGQLNHQQMLDMAAEVPPGAEGLLFLPYLTGERLAKHTHSRAQFFGLQRKHRQPHLYRAVLEGVALASLRNLQQLRRHAQEPEAMIASGGGARSPLWLQIKASVYNLPLLQTRNQENGTTGCAIVAGVG
;
A
#
# COMPACT_ATOMS: atom_id res chain seq x y z
N ASP A 1 4.61 9.50 4.21
CA ASP A 1 3.65 8.58 3.53
C ASP A 1 4.35 7.56 2.64
N ALA A 2 4.82 6.44 3.20
CA ALA A 2 5.59 5.45 2.44
C ALA A 2 4.77 4.73 1.36
N GLY A 3 3.44 4.64 1.49
CA GLY A 3 2.63 3.81 0.61
C GLY A 3 2.31 4.42 -0.76
N GLY A 4 1.71 5.61 -0.77
CA GLY A 4 1.40 6.32 -2.02
C GLY A 4 2.68 6.72 -2.78
N ASP A 5 3.73 7.08 -2.05
CA ASP A 5 5.03 7.42 -2.61
C ASP A 5 5.71 6.21 -3.26
N ALA A 6 5.68 5.03 -2.63
CA ALA A 6 6.24 3.81 -3.22
C ALA A 6 5.58 3.44 -4.56
N MET A 7 4.26 3.58 -4.70
CA MET A 7 3.58 3.34 -5.98
C MET A 7 3.99 4.36 -7.05
N ARG A 8 4.10 5.64 -6.69
CA ARG A 8 4.52 6.72 -7.59
C ARG A 8 5.96 6.50 -8.05
N TRP A 9 6.85 6.21 -7.11
CA TRP A 9 8.24 5.84 -7.37
C TRP A 9 8.31 4.63 -8.29
N ALA A 10 7.61 3.54 -7.98
CA ALA A 10 7.67 2.31 -8.75
C ALA A 10 7.19 2.51 -10.19
N ARG A 11 6.13 3.29 -10.42
CA ARG A 11 5.73 3.68 -11.78
C ARG A 11 6.87 4.41 -12.49
N SER A 12 7.43 5.45 -11.87
CA SER A 12 8.49 6.24 -12.48
C SER A 12 9.75 5.41 -12.77
N ALA A 13 10.21 4.63 -11.81
CA ALA A 13 11.46 3.89 -11.87
C ALA A 13 11.37 2.64 -12.74
N LEU A 14 10.23 1.93 -12.71
CA LEU A 14 10.09 0.67 -13.43
C LEU A 14 9.62 0.87 -14.87
N SER A 15 8.84 1.92 -15.16
CA SER A 15 8.31 2.18 -16.50
C SER A 15 8.95 3.39 -17.19
N ALA A 16 9.99 3.99 -16.60
CA ALA A 16 10.55 5.27 -17.06
C ALA A 16 9.47 6.36 -17.27
N GLY A 17 8.37 6.31 -16.51
CA GLY A 17 7.23 7.22 -16.64
C GLY A 17 6.35 7.01 -17.88
N GLN A 18 6.62 6.01 -18.72
CA GLN A 18 5.85 5.74 -19.95
C GLN A 18 4.45 5.21 -19.71
N LEU A 19 4.25 4.48 -18.60
CA LEU A 19 2.97 3.86 -18.28
C LEU A 19 2.26 4.67 -17.21
N ASN A 20 0.95 4.82 -17.39
CA ASN A 20 0.10 5.47 -16.40
C ASN A 20 -0.20 4.52 -15.23
N HIS A 21 -0.85 5.04 -14.17
CA HIS A 21 -1.12 4.25 -12.97
C HIS A 21 -2.03 3.05 -13.25
N GLN A 22 -3.04 3.22 -14.11
CA GLN A 22 -3.98 2.15 -14.44
C GLN A 22 -3.28 1.01 -15.19
N GLN A 23 -2.47 1.32 -16.20
CA GLN A 23 -1.71 0.32 -16.95
C GLN A 23 -0.77 -0.50 -16.06
N MET A 24 -0.11 0.16 -15.09
CA MET A 24 0.73 -0.54 -14.10
C MET A 24 -0.09 -1.44 -13.16
N LEU A 25 -1.28 -1.01 -12.77
CA LEU A 25 -2.20 -1.81 -11.96
C LEU A 25 -2.73 -3.02 -12.73
N ASP A 26 -3.14 -2.82 -13.99
CA ASP A 26 -3.70 -3.88 -14.84
C ASP A 26 -2.68 -5.00 -15.03
N MET A 27 -1.42 -4.68 -15.35
CA MET A 27 -0.38 -5.71 -15.48
C MET A 27 -0.09 -6.44 -14.17
N ALA A 28 -0.12 -5.73 -13.03
CA ALA A 28 0.15 -6.35 -11.73
C ALA A 28 -1.03 -7.20 -11.24
N ALA A 29 -2.24 -7.00 -11.77
CA ALA A 29 -3.39 -7.84 -11.51
C ALA A 29 -3.21 -9.25 -12.09
N GLU A 30 -2.53 -9.36 -13.24
CA GLU A 30 -2.20 -10.64 -13.90
C GLU A 30 -1.16 -11.48 -13.14
N VAL A 31 -0.45 -10.87 -12.19
CA VAL A 31 0.53 -11.59 -11.36
C VAL A 31 -0.18 -12.23 -10.17
N PRO A 32 0.03 -13.53 -9.91
CA PRO A 32 -0.60 -14.20 -8.78
C PRO A 32 -0.18 -13.57 -7.44
N PRO A 33 -1.01 -13.68 -6.39
CA PRO A 33 -0.66 -13.24 -5.05
C PRO A 33 0.70 -13.76 -4.58
N GLY A 34 1.48 -12.90 -3.93
CA GLY A 34 2.83 -13.19 -3.48
C GLY A 34 3.92 -12.92 -4.52
N ALA A 35 3.57 -12.35 -5.69
CA ALA A 35 4.49 -11.97 -6.76
C ALA A 35 5.52 -13.06 -7.13
N GLU A 36 5.08 -14.32 -7.09
CA GLU A 36 5.91 -15.51 -7.27
C GLU A 36 7.13 -15.62 -6.33
N GLY A 37 7.02 -15.10 -5.09
CA GLY A 37 8.07 -15.13 -4.07
C GLY A 37 8.94 -13.88 -4.04
N LEU A 38 8.64 -12.88 -4.87
CA LEU A 38 9.34 -11.59 -4.85
C LEU A 38 8.82 -10.70 -3.72
N LEU A 39 9.72 -10.26 -2.84
CA LEU A 39 9.40 -9.39 -1.71
C LEU A 39 9.96 -7.99 -1.92
N PHE A 40 9.22 -6.96 -1.49
CA PHE A 40 9.65 -5.57 -1.50
C PHE A 40 9.53 -4.94 -0.11
N LEU A 41 10.61 -4.29 0.35
CA LEU A 41 10.57 -3.42 1.52
C LEU A 41 10.39 -1.96 1.08
N PRO A 42 9.37 -1.23 1.58
CA PRO A 42 8.97 0.06 1.03
C PRO A 42 9.71 1.28 1.61
N TYR A 43 10.90 1.10 2.19
CA TYR A 43 11.61 2.13 2.96
C TYR A 43 12.43 3.08 2.08
N LEU A 44 11.82 3.68 1.06
CA LEU A 44 12.50 4.53 0.07
C LEU A 44 13.24 5.72 0.70
N THR A 45 12.66 6.32 1.72
CA THR A 45 13.19 7.49 2.43
C THR A 45 13.53 7.20 3.89
N GLY A 46 13.64 5.91 4.25
CA GLY A 46 13.75 5.47 5.64
C GLY A 46 12.47 4.86 6.18
N GLU A 47 12.55 4.37 7.41
CA GLU A 47 11.41 3.82 8.16
C GLU A 47 11.14 4.70 9.39
N ARG A 48 9.87 5.06 9.60
CA ARG A 48 9.46 5.99 10.65
C ARG A 48 9.12 5.29 11.96
N LEU A 49 8.61 4.07 11.90
CA LEU A 49 8.03 3.36 13.04
C LEU A 49 8.92 2.23 13.58
N ALA A 50 10.14 2.08 13.05
CA ALA A 50 11.06 1.03 13.47
C ALA A 50 12.34 1.62 14.08
N LYS A 51 13.05 0.78 14.85
CA LYS A 51 14.37 1.07 15.43
C LYS A 51 15.42 1.49 14.38
N HIS A 52 15.28 0.99 13.16
CA HIS A 52 16.23 1.21 12.06
C HIS A 52 15.70 2.27 11.09
N THR A 53 15.83 3.54 11.47
CA THR A 53 15.36 4.68 10.68
C THR A 53 16.09 4.83 9.35
N HIS A 54 17.34 4.38 9.27
CA HIS A 54 18.16 4.39 8.06
C HIS A 54 17.90 3.24 7.09
N SER A 55 16.80 2.48 7.27
CA SER A 55 16.40 1.43 6.33
C SER A 55 16.27 1.96 4.90
N ARG A 56 16.50 1.10 3.91
CA ARG A 56 16.36 1.41 2.48
C ARG A 56 15.46 0.40 1.80
N ALA A 57 14.79 0.84 0.74
CA ALA A 57 13.94 -0.02 -0.07
C ALA A 57 14.78 -1.12 -0.74
N GLN A 58 14.25 -2.34 -0.75
CA GLN A 58 14.97 -3.53 -1.20
C GLN A 58 13.99 -4.50 -1.87
N PHE A 59 14.45 -5.17 -2.92
CA PHE A 59 13.79 -6.35 -3.47
C PHE A 59 14.54 -7.61 -3.03
N PHE A 60 13.83 -8.64 -2.59
CA PHE A 60 14.38 -9.94 -2.21
C PHE A 60 13.74 -11.06 -3.03
N GLY A 61 14.54 -12.08 -3.39
CA GLY A 61 14.04 -13.24 -4.13
C GLY A 61 13.90 -13.02 -5.64
N LEU A 62 14.66 -12.09 -6.23
CA LEU A 62 14.66 -11.90 -7.68
C LEU A 62 15.08 -13.18 -8.42
N GLN A 63 14.30 -13.55 -9.44
CA GLN A 63 14.54 -14.68 -10.32
C GLN A 63 14.36 -14.26 -11.78
N ARG A 64 14.95 -15.01 -12.72
CA ARG A 64 14.90 -14.71 -14.16
C ARG A 64 13.48 -14.64 -14.74
N LYS A 65 12.48 -15.23 -14.09
CA LYS A 65 11.08 -15.19 -14.51
C LYS A 65 10.40 -13.85 -14.21
N HIS A 66 10.85 -13.12 -13.19
CA HIS A 66 10.21 -11.88 -12.77
C HIS A 66 10.35 -10.79 -13.84
N ARG A 67 9.24 -10.09 -14.08
CA ARG A 67 9.13 -9.00 -15.04
C ARG A 67 8.59 -7.75 -14.34
N GLN A 68 8.51 -6.64 -15.07
CA GLN A 68 7.94 -5.38 -14.58
C GLN A 68 6.60 -5.55 -13.82
N PRO A 69 5.64 -6.41 -14.27
CA PRO A 69 4.41 -6.64 -13.51
C PRO A 69 4.65 -7.25 -12.11
N HIS A 70 5.63 -8.15 -11.98
CA HIS A 70 5.97 -8.80 -10.71
C HIS A 70 6.60 -7.82 -9.75
N LEU A 71 7.50 -6.95 -10.25
CA LEU A 71 8.11 -5.89 -9.47
C LEU A 71 7.05 -4.92 -8.94
N TYR A 72 6.10 -4.53 -9.78
CA TYR A 72 5.01 -3.64 -9.35
C TYR A 72 4.06 -4.33 -8.36
N ARG A 73 3.71 -5.59 -8.62
CA ARG A 73 2.91 -6.41 -7.69
C ARG A 73 3.58 -6.52 -6.32
N ALA A 74 4.87 -6.82 -6.28
CA ALA A 74 5.66 -6.90 -5.06
C ALA A 74 5.70 -5.56 -4.32
N VAL A 75 5.75 -4.42 -5.03
CA VAL A 75 5.65 -3.10 -4.38
C VAL A 75 4.31 -2.91 -3.67
N LEU A 76 3.19 -3.24 -4.35
CA LEU A 76 1.86 -3.13 -3.76
C LEU A 76 1.70 -4.00 -2.51
N GLU A 77 2.13 -5.26 -2.60
CA GLU A 77 2.09 -6.23 -1.50
C GLU A 77 3.06 -5.85 -0.37
N GLY A 78 4.28 -5.41 -0.71
CA GLY A 78 5.30 -4.99 0.25
C GLY A 78 4.85 -3.80 1.11
N VAL A 79 4.17 -2.82 0.53
CA VAL A 79 3.55 -1.73 1.30
C VAL A 79 2.45 -2.24 2.22
N ALA A 80 1.61 -3.17 1.76
CA ALA A 80 0.57 -3.77 2.59
C ALA A 80 1.19 -4.54 3.77
N LEU A 81 2.23 -5.35 3.53
CA LEU A 81 2.94 -6.10 4.58
C LEU A 81 3.61 -5.17 5.60
N ALA A 82 4.24 -4.08 5.15
CA ALA A 82 4.81 -3.09 6.06
C ALA A 82 3.73 -2.40 6.92
N SER A 83 2.54 -2.19 6.36
CA SER A 83 1.38 -1.64 7.09
C SER A 83 0.79 -2.66 8.07
N LEU A 84 0.79 -3.95 7.71
CA LEU A 84 0.37 -5.04 8.60
C LEU A 84 1.22 -5.08 9.87
N ARG A 85 2.54 -4.86 9.76
CA ARG A 85 3.41 -4.76 10.94
C ARG A 85 2.91 -3.68 11.91
N ASN A 86 2.48 -2.52 11.40
CA ASN A 86 1.96 -1.44 12.23
C ASN A 86 0.59 -1.81 12.82
N LEU A 87 -0.28 -2.46 12.04
CA LEU A 87 -1.56 -2.99 12.52
C LEU A 87 -1.36 -4.03 13.64
N GLN A 88 -0.39 -4.92 13.51
CA GLN A 88 -0.03 -5.90 14.54
C GLN A 88 0.46 -5.23 15.83
N GLN A 89 1.17 -4.10 15.74
CA GLN A 89 1.52 -3.33 16.93
C GLN A 89 0.30 -2.69 17.57
N LEU A 90 -0.62 -2.13 16.79
CA LEU A 90 -1.88 -1.59 17.30
C LEU A 90 -2.71 -2.67 18.01
N ARG A 91 -2.86 -3.86 17.41
CA ARG A 91 -3.58 -5.01 17.98
C ARG A 91 -3.04 -5.49 19.34
N ARG A 92 -1.78 -5.18 19.69
CA ARG A 92 -1.22 -5.50 21.02
C ARG A 92 -1.70 -4.56 22.12
N HIS A 93 -2.21 -3.39 21.75
CA HIS A 93 -2.55 -2.30 22.68
C HIS A 93 -4.02 -1.85 22.56
N ALA A 94 -4.78 -2.42 21.62
CA ALA A 94 -6.17 -2.07 21.35
C ALA A 94 -6.96 -3.34 20.97
N GLN A 95 -8.29 -3.23 21.01
CA GLN A 95 -9.17 -4.29 20.53
C GLN A 95 -9.02 -4.50 19.01
N GLU A 96 -9.31 -5.72 18.56
CA GLU A 96 -9.29 -6.08 17.14
C GLU A 96 -10.31 -5.25 16.37
N PRO A 97 -9.90 -4.50 15.33
CA PRO A 97 -10.83 -3.73 14.53
C PRO A 97 -11.70 -4.66 13.67
N GLU A 98 -13.01 -4.37 13.57
CA GLU A 98 -13.94 -5.13 12.73
C GLU A 98 -13.74 -4.88 11.24
N ALA A 99 -13.26 -3.68 10.88
CA ALA A 99 -13.00 -3.26 9.52
C ALA A 99 -11.93 -2.15 9.47
N MET A 100 -11.36 -1.96 8.29
CA MET A 100 -10.38 -0.92 8.02
C MET A 100 -10.94 0.03 6.96
N ILE A 101 -10.89 1.33 7.21
CA ILE A 101 -11.38 2.35 6.27
C ILE A 101 -10.21 2.81 5.39
N ALA A 102 -10.35 2.65 4.08
CA ALA A 102 -9.40 3.14 3.09
C ALA A 102 -9.81 4.53 2.59
N SER A 103 -8.87 5.45 2.64
CA SER A 103 -9.02 6.82 2.18
C SER A 103 -7.79 7.27 1.37
N GLY A 104 -7.92 8.41 0.68
CA GLY A 104 -6.86 8.99 -0.13
C GLY A 104 -6.64 8.30 -1.49
N GLY A 105 -5.58 8.68 -2.19
CA GLY A 105 -5.36 8.27 -3.58
C GLY A 105 -5.28 6.76 -3.80
N GLY A 106 -4.78 6.02 -2.80
CA GLY A 106 -4.70 4.56 -2.82
C GLY A 106 -6.05 3.84 -2.76
N ALA A 107 -7.07 4.48 -2.20
CA ALA A 107 -8.41 3.91 -2.09
C ALA A 107 -9.13 3.82 -3.44
N ARG A 108 -8.56 4.40 -4.51
CA ARG A 108 -9.10 4.33 -5.87
C ARG A 108 -8.69 3.07 -6.64
N SER A 109 -7.78 2.25 -6.09
CA SER A 109 -7.28 1.04 -6.74
C SER A 109 -7.98 -0.21 -6.17
N PRO A 110 -8.88 -0.87 -6.93
CA PRO A 110 -9.54 -2.09 -6.47
C PRO A 110 -8.54 -3.20 -6.13
N LEU A 111 -7.51 -3.37 -6.99
CA LEU A 111 -6.44 -4.34 -6.76
C LEU A 111 -5.74 -4.09 -5.41
N TRP A 112 -5.38 -2.83 -5.12
CA TRP A 112 -4.62 -2.55 -3.90
C TRP A 112 -5.47 -2.68 -2.65
N LEU A 113 -6.76 -2.33 -2.73
CA LEU A 113 -7.72 -2.61 -1.66
C LEU A 113 -7.85 -4.11 -1.41
N GLN A 114 -7.95 -4.92 -2.45
CA GLN A 114 -8.00 -6.38 -2.34
C GLN A 114 -6.73 -6.95 -1.70
N ILE A 115 -5.55 -6.52 -2.15
CA ILE A 115 -4.26 -6.93 -1.56
C ILE A 115 -4.24 -6.61 -0.05
N LYS A 116 -4.60 -5.39 0.33
CA LYS A 116 -4.61 -4.97 1.73
C LYS A 116 -5.63 -5.76 2.55
N ALA A 117 -6.85 -5.97 2.04
CA ALA A 117 -7.87 -6.78 2.71
C ALA A 117 -7.36 -8.20 3.00
N SER A 118 -6.76 -8.84 1.98
CA SER A 118 -6.17 -10.18 2.11
C SER A 118 -5.01 -10.21 3.10
N VAL A 119 -4.12 -9.21 3.07
CA VAL A 119 -2.94 -9.15 3.97
C VAL A 119 -3.35 -8.85 5.41
N TYR A 120 -4.34 -7.98 5.63
CA TYR A 120 -4.79 -7.61 6.98
C TYR A 120 -5.74 -8.65 7.59
N ASN A 121 -6.32 -9.50 6.75
CA ASN A 121 -7.41 -10.40 7.08
C ASN A 121 -8.59 -9.63 7.70
N LEU A 122 -8.96 -8.51 7.07
CA LEU A 122 -10.03 -7.61 7.52
C LEU A 122 -10.79 -7.03 6.32
N PRO A 123 -12.10 -6.78 6.46
CA PRO A 123 -12.85 -5.99 5.48
C PRO A 123 -12.23 -4.61 5.27
N LEU A 124 -12.05 -4.21 4.01
CA LEU A 124 -11.73 -2.82 3.66
C LEU A 124 -12.97 -2.08 3.17
N LEU A 125 -13.27 -0.95 3.81
CA LEU A 125 -14.36 -0.05 3.44
C LEU A 125 -13.79 1.18 2.73
N GLN A 126 -14.41 1.58 1.62
CA GLN A 126 -14.04 2.80 0.91
C GLN A 126 -14.94 3.97 1.32
N THR A 127 -14.36 5.14 1.57
CA THR A 127 -15.15 6.35 1.85
C THR A 127 -15.89 6.84 0.62
N ARG A 128 -17.16 7.25 0.78
CA ARG A 128 -17.93 7.89 -0.31
C ARG A 128 -17.35 9.26 -0.69
N ASN A 129 -16.85 9.99 0.30
CA ASN A 129 -16.24 11.30 0.12
C ASN A 129 -14.73 11.17 -0.11
N GLN A 130 -14.19 12.01 -0.98
CA GLN A 130 -12.75 12.11 -1.23
C GLN A 130 -12.09 13.09 -0.25
N GLU A 131 -12.79 14.16 0.12
CA GLU A 131 -12.33 15.23 1.02
C GLU A 131 -12.67 14.92 2.49
N ASN A 132 -12.12 13.81 3.00
CA ASN A 132 -12.41 13.34 4.36
C ASN A 132 -11.98 14.35 5.45
N GLY A 133 -10.84 15.03 5.26
CA GLY A 133 -10.35 16.03 6.22
C GLY A 133 -11.27 17.25 6.31
N THR A 134 -11.60 17.85 5.16
CA THR A 134 -12.50 19.01 5.09
C THR A 134 -13.90 18.69 5.61
N THR A 135 -14.41 17.49 5.30
CA THR A 135 -15.68 17.00 5.84
C THR A 135 -15.63 16.92 7.37
N GLY A 136 -14.52 16.43 7.95
CA GLY A 136 -14.32 16.42 9.39
C GLY A 136 -14.34 17.81 10.00
N CYS A 137 -13.65 18.78 9.41
CA CYS A 137 -13.68 20.18 9.87
C CYS A 137 -15.09 20.77 9.84
N ALA A 138 -15.85 20.53 8.76
CA ALA A 138 -17.23 21.01 8.64
C ALA A 138 -18.15 20.39 9.69
N ILE A 139 -18.00 19.09 9.99
CA ILE A 139 -18.76 18.43 11.06
C ILE A 139 -18.44 19.06 12.41
N VAL A 140 -17.16 19.24 12.73
CA VAL A 140 -16.73 19.87 14.00
C VAL A 140 -17.27 21.30 14.12
N ALA A 141 -17.23 22.09 13.04
CA ALA A 141 -17.76 23.45 13.03
C ALA A 141 -19.30 23.51 13.10
N GLY A 142 -20.00 22.46 12.67
CA GLY A 142 -21.46 22.39 12.73
C GLY A 142 -22.01 21.91 14.07
N VAL A 143 -21.20 21.28 14.92
CA VAL A 143 -21.59 20.83 16.27
C VAL A 143 -21.08 21.73 17.40
N GLY A 144 -20.13 22.62 17.11
CA GLY A 144 -19.63 23.64 18.04
C GLY A 144 -20.38 24.96 17.90
#